data_AF-A0A8J2PZH1-F1
#
_entry.id   AF-A0A8J2PZH1-F1
#
_cell.length_a   1.000
_cell.length_b   1.000
_cell.length_c   1.000
_cell.angle_alpha   90.00
_cell.angle_beta   90.00
_cell.angle_gamma   90.00
#
_symmetry.space_group_name_H-M   'P 1'
#
loop_
_entity.id
_entity.type
_entity.pdbx_description
1 polymer ?
#
loop_
_entity_poly.entity_id
_entity_poly.type
_entity_poly.pdbx_seq_one_letter_code
_entity_poly.pdbx_strand_id
1 'polypeptide(L)'
;MMDIAFIIGNHFQILFHLLLFLIASCLSQQNVVAKFRFAYLSATNEPKVRQIDASENELLANICGKASLHELLNYPWAVSIALNGTNKLGGVIISPYHILTAAHPFVNFSGYSFIPCKASAYRNITKLLNRKILFGGKCIRGFTATKTNHPLCQEADVLESRIRTIIVDNDFISKNCTKGHDWAIIEVEQPFIFTDRVRPICLPLKNEKLQDILMIFGWGRKNVFSSGSPLIHEIPMKLDVNCQASWSDTMPTKIDDYICMKSLDPKHYDTPRTCYGDSGSGMEQINDDGIATVVGITSYGLKGCPPNELARFTRVDRYLDDICEITGVCYTIQNLTLF
;
A
#
# COMPACT_ATOMS: atom_id res chain seq x y z
N MET A 1 -35.23 24.94 -54.74
CA MET A 1 -35.21 23.51 -54.34
C MET A 1 -33.74 23.17 -54.11
N MET A 2 -33.40 22.64 -52.92
CA MET A 2 -32.13 22.83 -52.15
C MET A 2 -32.36 23.94 -51.11
N ASP A 3 -32.31 23.76 -49.79
CA ASP A 3 -31.81 22.67 -48.95
C ASP A 3 -32.65 22.56 -47.65
N ILE A 4 -33.52 21.55 -47.55
CA ILE A 4 -34.17 21.17 -46.27
C ILE A 4 -33.78 19.74 -45.86
N ALA A 5 -33.16 18.96 -46.77
CA ALA A 5 -32.72 17.59 -46.50
C ALA A 5 -31.44 17.49 -45.66
N PHE A 6 -30.65 18.57 -45.53
CA PHE A 6 -29.37 18.53 -44.82
C PHE A 6 -29.49 18.71 -43.29
N ILE A 7 -30.62 19.24 -42.80
CA ILE A 7 -30.81 19.54 -41.36
C ILE A 7 -31.41 18.33 -40.61
N ILE A 8 -32.13 17.43 -41.31
CA ILE A 8 -32.80 16.29 -40.66
C ILE A 8 -31.84 15.08 -40.47
N GLY A 9 -30.79 14.96 -41.28
CA GLY A 9 -29.80 13.87 -41.16
C GLY A 9 -28.93 13.96 -39.91
N ASN A 10 -28.58 15.16 -39.45
CA ASN A 10 -27.69 15.35 -38.29
C ASN A 10 -28.38 15.10 -36.94
N HIS A 11 -29.70 15.29 -36.83
CA HIS A 11 -30.42 15.05 -35.58
C HIS A 11 -30.65 13.55 -35.27
N PHE A 12 -30.82 12.72 -36.30
CA PHE A 12 -31.00 11.26 -36.10
C PHE A 12 -29.69 10.56 -35.69
N GLN A 13 -28.55 11.07 -36.16
CA GLN A 13 -27.23 10.49 -35.83
C GLN A 13 -26.82 10.82 -34.38
N ILE A 14 -27.19 11.99 -33.89
CA ILE A 14 -26.97 12.41 -32.50
C ILE A 14 -27.86 11.61 -31.53
N LEU A 15 -29.13 11.39 -31.87
CA LEU A 15 -30.01 10.54 -31.05
C LEU A 15 -29.59 9.07 -31.03
N PHE A 16 -29.09 8.53 -32.14
CA PHE A 16 -28.59 7.15 -32.19
C PHE A 16 -27.29 6.97 -31.38
N HIS A 17 -26.41 7.98 -31.37
CA HIS A 17 -25.23 7.99 -30.50
C HIS A 17 -25.57 8.17 -29.02
N LEU A 18 -26.54 9.02 -28.66
CA LEU A 18 -27.03 9.15 -27.29
C LEU A 18 -27.70 7.87 -26.78
N LEU A 19 -28.44 7.16 -27.63
CA LEU A 19 -29.05 5.87 -27.27
C LEU A 19 -28.02 4.75 -27.12
N LEU A 20 -26.95 4.73 -27.94
CA LEU A 20 -25.81 3.83 -27.77
C LEU A 20 -25.01 4.13 -26.49
N PHE A 21 -24.87 5.41 -26.11
CA PHE A 21 -24.26 5.80 -24.82
C PHE A 21 -25.12 5.40 -23.61
N LEU A 22 -26.45 5.45 -23.73
CA LEU A 22 -27.38 5.03 -22.67
C LEU A 22 -27.54 3.49 -22.59
N ILE A 23 -27.30 2.75 -23.67
CA ILE A 23 -27.31 1.27 -23.66
C ILE A 23 -25.95 0.71 -23.24
N ALA A 24 -24.84 1.42 -23.50
CA ALA A 24 -23.50 1.04 -23.06
C ALA A 24 -23.28 1.17 -21.52
N SER A 25 -24.20 1.79 -20.79
CA SER A 25 -24.15 1.89 -19.32
C SER A 25 -24.82 0.72 -18.59
N CYS A 26 -25.31 -0.31 -19.30
CA CYS A 26 -26.01 -1.45 -18.68
C CYS A 26 -25.20 -2.77 -18.63
N LEU A 27 -23.93 -2.77 -19.03
CA LEU A 27 -23.05 -3.95 -18.95
C LEU A 27 -21.63 -3.57 -18.53
N SER A 28 -21.44 -3.21 -17.25
CA SER A 28 -20.11 -3.29 -16.64
C SER A 28 -20.23 -3.75 -15.18
N GLN A 29 -19.70 -4.93 -14.88
CA GLN A 29 -19.44 -5.38 -13.50
C GLN A 29 -18.16 -4.74 -12.93
N GLN A 30 -17.91 -3.46 -13.20
CA GLN A 30 -16.72 -2.76 -12.74
C GLN A 30 -17.05 -1.30 -12.41
N ASN A 31 -17.50 -1.07 -11.18
CA ASN A 31 -17.62 0.28 -10.63
C ASN A 31 -16.20 0.84 -10.40
N VAL A 32 -15.61 1.43 -11.43
CA VAL A 32 -14.38 2.22 -11.35
C VAL A 32 -14.75 3.66 -11.70
N VAL A 33 -14.80 4.53 -10.70
CA VAL A 33 -14.94 5.98 -10.92
C VAL A 33 -13.54 6.57 -10.96
N ALA A 34 -13.05 6.89 -12.15
CA ALA A 34 -11.78 7.58 -12.31
C ALA A 34 -11.99 9.09 -12.11
N LYS A 35 -11.54 9.64 -10.98
CA LYS A 35 -11.28 11.08 -10.88
C LYS A 35 -9.85 11.30 -11.35
N PHE A 36 -9.65 11.52 -12.65
CA PHE A 36 -8.39 11.75 -13.40
C PHE A 36 -7.09 11.08 -12.87
N ARG A 37 -6.61 11.39 -11.65
CA ARG A 37 -5.40 10.83 -11.01
C ARG A 37 -5.60 9.56 -10.17
N PHE A 38 -6.76 9.35 -9.55
CA PHE A 38 -6.99 8.20 -8.66
C PHE A 38 -8.15 7.32 -9.13
N ALA A 39 -8.00 6.01 -8.96
CA ALA A 39 -9.11 5.07 -9.08
C ALA A 39 -9.62 4.66 -7.71
N TYR A 40 -10.94 4.72 -7.57
CA TYR A 40 -11.65 4.32 -6.37
C TYR A 40 -12.33 2.98 -6.63
N LEU A 41 -11.88 1.94 -5.94
CA LEU A 41 -12.43 0.60 -6.01
C LEU A 41 -13.32 0.39 -4.79
N SER A 42 -14.63 0.34 -4.99
CA SER A 42 -15.63 0.15 -3.93
C SER A 42 -16.81 -0.68 -4.40
N ALA A 43 -17.59 -1.19 -3.45
CA ALA A 43 -18.89 -1.81 -3.74
C ALA A 43 -19.95 -0.78 -4.17
N THR A 44 -19.79 0.50 -3.79
CA THR A 44 -20.74 1.57 -4.09
C THR A 44 -20.40 2.29 -5.41
N ASN A 45 -21.43 2.85 -6.06
CA ASN A 45 -21.26 3.58 -7.33
C ASN A 45 -20.69 5.00 -7.13
N GLU A 46 -20.76 5.56 -5.92
CA GLU A 46 -20.22 6.88 -5.56
C GLU A 46 -19.31 6.75 -4.33
N PRO A 47 -18.07 6.25 -4.49
CA PRO A 47 -17.14 6.15 -3.38
C PRO A 47 -16.77 7.56 -2.90
N LYS A 48 -17.16 7.88 -1.67
CA LYS A 48 -16.64 9.02 -0.91
C LYS A 48 -15.70 8.47 0.15
N VAL A 49 -14.47 8.95 0.12
CA VAL A 49 -13.47 8.65 1.16
C VAL A 49 -13.63 9.68 2.25
N ARG A 50 -13.72 9.22 3.50
CA ARG A 50 -13.77 10.13 4.64
C ARG A 50 -12.45 10.88 4.76
N GLN A 51 -12.47 12.21 4.81
CA GLN A 51 -11.30 12.98 5.23
C GLN A 51 -11.36 13.24 6.72
N ILE A 52 -10.19 13.35 7.35
CA ILE A 52 -10.09 13.83 8.73
C ILE A 52 -10.09 15.37 8.78
N ASP A 53 -10.57 15.94 9.88
CA ASP A 53 -10.59 17.38 10.08
C ASP A 53 -9.31 17.93 10.74
N ALA A 54 -9.27 19.24 10.97
CA ALA A 54 -8.12 19.92 11.57
C ALA A 54 -7.82 19.46 13.01
N SER A 55 -8.86 19.18 13.80
CA SER A 55 -8.69 18.72 15.18
C SER A 55 -8.16 17.29 15.24
N GLU A 56 -8.61 16.44 14.31
CA GLU A 56 -8.07 15.10 14.13
C GLU A 56 -6.61 15.14 13.66
N ASN A 57 -6.23 16.09 12.78
CA ASN A 57 -4.83 16.29 12.39
C ASN A 57 -3.93 16.69 13.56
N GLU A 58 -4.37 17.63 14.39
CA GLU A 58 -3.62 18.04 15.58
C GLU A 58 -3.42 16.88 16.56
N LEU A 59 -4.47 16.08 16.77
CA LEU A 59 -4.37 14.86 17.56
C LEU A 59 -3.37 13.86 16.95
N LEU A 60 -3.44 13.61 15.64
CA LEU A 60 -2.53 12.69 14.95
C LEU A 60 -1.07 13.13 15.07
N ALA A 61 -0.78 14.41 14.88
CA ALA A 61 0.57 14.97 15.05
C ALA A 61 1.13 14.70 16.45
N ASN A 62 0.26 14.65 17.46
CA ASN A 62 0.64 14.42 18.85
C ASN A 62 0.82 12.94 19.22
N ILE A 63 0.13 12.01 18.54
CA ILE A 63 0.11 10.59 18.94
C ILE A 63 0.82 9.65 17.97
N CYS A 64 1.09 10.08 16.74
CA CYS A 64 1.70 9.21 15.72
C CYS A 64 3.07 8.71 16.15
N GLY A 65 3.45 7.51 15.69
CA GLY A 65 4.80 6.96 15.85
C GLY A 65 5.18 6.59 17.28
N LYS A 66 4.35 6.90 18.28
CA LYS A 66 4.61 6.60 19.70
C LYS A 66 4.18 5.17 20.05
N ALA A 67 5.12 4.25 20.14
CA ALA A 67 4.89 2.93 20.74
C ALA A 67 5.01 2.96 22.28
N SER A 68 4.39 2.01 22.98
CA SER A 68 4.53 1.89 24.44
C SER A 68 5.97 1.49 24.82
N LEU A 69 6.57 2.23 25.77
CA LEU A 69 7.94 2.03 26.25
C LEU A 69 8.20 0.64 26.86
N HIS A 70 7.15 -0.03 27.35
CA HIS A 70 7.27 -1.34 27.98
C HIS A 70 7.42 -2.49 26.99
N GLU A 71 7.15 -2.27 25.70
CA GLU A 71 7.12 -3.30 24.67
C GLU A 71 7.76 -2.77 23.38
N LEU A 72 9.01 -2.30 23.49
CA LEU A 72 9.90 -2.18 22.32
C LEU A 72 9.67 -3.43 21.46
N LEU A 73 9.23 -3.25 20.21
CA LEU A 73 8.80 -4.28 19.22
C LEU A 73 7.30 -4.65 19.14
N ASN A 74 6.38 -3.81 19.62
CA ASN A 74 4.93 -3.98 19.42
C ASN A 74 4.37 -3.05 18.35
N TYR A 75 4.73 -3.22 17.07
CA TYR A 75 4.27 -2.45 15.90
C TYR A 75 2.76 -2.15 15.90
N PRO A 76 2.29 -1.05 16.53
CA PRO A 76 0.87 -0.85 16.80
C PRO A 76 0.12 -0.28 15.59
N TRP A 77 0.87 0.16 14.58
CA TRP A 77 0.42 0.61 13.28
C TRP A 77 0.39 -0.51 12.24
N ALA A 78 0.95 -1.69 12.52
CA ALA A 78 1.07 -2.75 11.54
C ALA A 78 -0.29 -3.34 11.17
N VAL A 79 -0.53 -3.48 9.87
CA VAL A 79 -1.75 -4.06 9.31
C VAL A 79 -1.41 -5.21 8.39
N SER A 80 -2.12 -6.32 8.54
CA SER A 80 -2.15 -7.43 7.57
C SER A 80 -3.48 -7.43 6.84
N ILE A 81 -3.47 -7.24 5.53
CA ILE A 81 -4.62 -7.48 4.66
C ILE A 81 -4.61 -8.97 4.25
N ALA A 82 -5.36 -9.77 4.99
CA ALA A 82 -5.34 -11.22 4.92
C ALA A 82 -6.48 -11.82 4.11
N LEU A 83 -6.23 -12.99 3.53
CA LEU A 83 -7.25 -13.85 2.92
C LEU A 83 -7.13 -15.25 3.50
N ASN A 84 -8.23 -15.77 4.05
CA ASN A 84 -8.31 -17.08 4.68
C ASN A 84 -7.26 -17.30 5.80
N GLY A 85 -6.90 -16.26 6.57
CA GLY A 85 -5.89 -16.36 7.64
C GLY A 85 -4.45 -16.49 7.14
N THR A 86 -4.18 -15.99 5.93
CA THR A 86 -2.83 -15.81 5.39
C THR A 86 -2.67 -14.38 4.94
N ASN A 87 -1.59 -13.72 5.38
CA ASN A 87 -1.24 -12.39 4.93
C ASN A 87 -1.04 -12.39 3.39
N LYS A 88 -1.58 -11.36 2.74
CA LYS A 88 -1.45 -11.15 1.29
C LYS A 88 -0.84 -9.80 0.94
N LEU A 89 -0.81 -8.88 1.89
CA LEU A 89 -0.41 -7.49 1.72
C LEU A 89 -0.30 -6.88 3.12
N GLY A 90 0.82 -6.25 3.43
CA GLY A 90 0.98 -5.43 4.62
C GLY A 90 0.48 -4.01 4.42
N GLY A 91 0.49 -3.21 5.48
CA GLY A 91 0.16 -1.80 5.45
C GLY A 91 0.40 -1.15 6.80
N VAL A 92 0.20 0.16 6.87
CA VAL A 92 0.31 0.93 8.10
C VAL A 92 -0.89 1.83 8.34
N ILE A 93 -1.32 1.91 9.60
CA ILE A 93 -2.35 2.85 10.02
C ILE A 93 -1.77 4.27 10.00
N ILE A 94 -2.40 5.20 9.28
CA ILE A 94 -1.99 6.61 9.22
C ILE A 94 -3.02 7.56 9.84
N SER A 95 -4.24 7.08 10.08
CA SER A 95 -5.34 7.82 10.73
C SER A 95 -6.40 6.81 11.22
N PRO A 96 -7.48 7.24 11.90
CA PRO A 96 -8.54 6.33 12.32
C PRO A 96 -9.23 5.61 11.15
N TYR A 97 -9.15 6.12 9.93
CA TYR A 97 -9.90 5.60 8.79
C TYR A 97 -9.03 5.00 7.69
N HIS A 98 -7.72 5.29 7.70
CA HIS A 98 -6.87 5.06 6.53
C HIS A 98 -5.66 4.20 6.84
N ILE A 99 -5.40 3.27 5.91
CA ILE A 99 -4.17 2.48 5.83
C ILE A 99 -3.41 2.91 4.58
N LEU A 100 -2.10 3.13 4.72
CA LEU A 100 -1.17 3.31 3.62
C LEU A 100 -0.54 1.96 3.24
N THR A 101 -0.48 1.65 1.95
CA THR A 101 0.02 0.37 1.42
C THR A 101 0.46 0.51 -0.05
N ALA A 102 0.84 -0.60 -0.70
CA ALA A 102 1.27 -0.64 -2.12
C ALA A 102 0.09 -0.77 -3.10
N ALA A 103 0.25 -0.30 -4.34
CA ALA A 103 -0.75 -0.38 -5.41
C ALA A 103 -0.79 -1.74 -6.14
N HIS A 104 0.37 -2.35 -6.35
CA HIS A 104 0.53 -3.58 -7.13
C HIS A 104 -0.37 -4.76 -6.70
N PRO A 105 -0.78 -4.93 -5.44
CA PRO A 105 -1.70 -5.99 -5.03
C PRO A 105 -3.13 -5.79 -5.53
N PHE A 106 -3.49 -4.61 -6.04
CA PHE A 106 -4.82 -4.26 -6.53
C PHE A 106 -4.94 -4.29 -8.04
N VAL A 107 -3.83 -4.55 -8.74
CA VAL A 107 -3.80 -4.59 -10.21
C VAL A 107 -3.44 -5.97 -10.74
N ASN A 108 -3.85 -6.22 -11.97
CA ASN A 108 -3.44 -7.37 -12.77
C ASN A 108 -2.24 -6.99 -13.62
N PHE A 109 -1.33 -7.95 -13.80
CA PHE A 109 -0.17 -7.80 -14.68
C PHE A 109 -0.32 -8.68 -15.91
N SER A 110 0.13 -8.19 -17.05
CA SER A 110 0.15 -8.87 -18.34
C SER A 110 1.60 -9.11 -18.80
N GLY A 111 1.83 -10.20 -19.54
CA GLY A 111 3.11 -10.52 -20.16
C GLY A 111 3.99 -11.51 -19.38
N TYR A 112 4.71 -12.36 -20.12
CA TYR A 112 5.69 -13.34 -19.63
C TYR A 112 7.06 -12.96 -20.25
N SER A 113 7.74 -11.88 -19.82
CA SER A 113 9.18 -11.69 -20.13
C SER A 113 9.91 -10.55 -19.39
N PHE A 114 11.24 -10.54 -19.58
CA PHE A 114 12.41 -9.89 -18.94
C PHE A 114 12.41 -8.40 -18.50
N ILE A 115 11.34 -7.61 -18.70
CA ILE A 115 11.22 -6.23 -18.20
C ILE A 115 9.89 -6.13 -17.44
N PRO A 116 9.86 -5.54 -16.23
CA PRO A 116 8.97 -6.01 -15.21
C PRO A 116 7.64 -5.31 -15.29
N CYS A 117 6.59 -6.13 -15.23
CA CYS A 117 5.22 -5.73 -14.96
C CYS A 117 4.61 -4.78 -16.02
N LYS A 118 3.63 -5.27 -16.78
CA LYS A 118 2.71 -4.42 -17.52
C LYS A 118 1.36 -4.47 -16.83
N ALA A 119 1.13 -3.53 -15.93
CA ALA A 119 -0.15 -3.38 -15.24
C ALA A 119 -1.25 -3.15 -16.30
N SER A 120 -2.28 -4.00 -16.30
CA SER A 120 -3.27 -4.04 -17.39
C SER A 120 -4.64 -3.56 -16.97
N ALA A 121 -5.07 -3.90 -15.75
CA ALA A 121 -6.39 -3.57 -15.23
C ALA A 121 -6.42 -3.74 -13.71
N TYR A 122 -7.43 -3.15 -13.06
CA TYR A 122 -7.73 -3.40 -11.66
C TYR A 122 -8.21 -4.85 -11.42
N ARG A 123 -7.92 -5.39 -10.24
CA ARG A 123 -8.46 -6.68 -9.79
C ARG A 123 -9.94 -6.55 -9.51
N ASN A 124 -10.65 -7.66 -9.67
CA ASN A 124 -12.08 -7.73 -9.38
C ASN A 124 -12.37 -7.33 -7.92
N ILE A 125 -13.25 -6.34 -7.75
CA ILE A 125 -13.55 -5.73 -6.45
C ILE A 125 -14.09 -6.74 -5.42
N THR A 126 -14.96 -7.67 -5.83
CA THR A 126 -15.48 -8.71 -4.93
C THR A 126 -14.36 -9.55 -4.32
N LYS A 127 -13.33 -9.88 -5.10
CA LYS A 127 -12.15 -10.61 -4.59
C LYS A 127 -11.30 -9.77 -3.63
N LEU A 128 -11.26 -8.45 -3.81
CA LEU A 128 -10.53 -7.54 -2.95
C LEU A 128 -11.27 -7.36 -1.61
N LEU A 129 -12.59 -7.13 -1.65
CA LEU A 129 -13.42 -6.92 -0.46
C LEU A 129 -13.59 -8.17 0.41
N ASN A 130 -13.35 -9.37 -0.13
CA ASN A 130 -13.30 -10.61 0.65
C ASN A 130 -12.09 -10.71 1.59
N ARG A 131 -11.16 -9.75 1.55
CA ARG A 131 -9.99 -9.70 2.43
C ARG A 131 -10.36 -9.06 3.76
N LYS A 132 -9.76 -9.56 4.84
CA LYS A 132 -9.88 -8.99 6.18
C LYS A 132 -8.70 -8.09 6.48
N ILE A 133 -8.95 -7.02 7.22
CA ILE A 133 -7.91 -6.15 7.79
C ILE A 133 -7.64 -6.63 9.20
N LEU A 134 -6.42 -7.08 9.47
CA LEU A 134 -5.98 -7.60 10.77
C LEU A 134 -4.95 -6.65 11.37
N PHE A 135 -5.14 -6.22 12.62
CA PHE A 135 -4.32 -5.18 13.26
C PHE A 135 -4.31 -5.33 14.78
N GLY A 136 -3.44 -4.59 15.47
CA GLY A 136 -3.44 -4.52 16.93
C GLY A 136 -2.95 -5.77 17.68
N GLY A 137 -2.27 -6.67 16.97
CA GLY A 137 -1.71 -7.91 17.51
C GLY A 137 -0.61 -8.44 16.59
N LYS A 138 0.15 -9.44 17.06
CA LYS A 138 1.28 -10.04 16.31
C LYS A 138 0.86 -11.26 15.50
N CYS A 139 -0.19 -11.93 15.96
CA CYS A 139 -0.65 -13.23 15.53
C CYS A 139 -1.93 -13.12 14.72
N ILE A 140 -1.78 -13.17 13.39
CA ILE A 140 -2.92 -13.03 12.47
C ILE A 140 -3.81 -14.27 12.39
N ARG A 141 -3.34 -15.40 12.93
CA ARG A 141 -4.05 -16.68 12.94
C ARG A 141 -3.44 -17.64 13.97
N GLY A 142 -4.28 -18.38 14.70
CA GLY A 142 -3.86 -19.51 15.52
C GLY A 142 -3.52 -20.78 14.73
N PHE A 143 -3.35 -21.90 15.44
CA PHE A 143 -2.94 -23.18 14.85
C PHE A 143 -3.93 -23.72 13.81
N THR A 144 -3.43 -24.26 12.69
CA THR A 144 -4.22 -25.09 11.78
C THR A 144 -3.41 -26.28 11.23
N ALA A 145 -4.09 -27.39 10.92
CA ALA A 145 -3.44 -28.59 10.37
C ALA A 145 -2.89 -28.41 8.94
N THR A 146 -3.37 -27.41 8.20
CA THR A 146 -3.13 -27.26 6.75
C THR A 146 -2.18 -26.11 6.39
N LYS A 147 -1.74 -25.32 7.37
CA LYS A 147 -0.88 -24.15 7.13
C LYS A 147 0.30 -24.13 8.09
N THR A 148 1.32 -23.35 7.73
CA THR A 148 2.46 -23.08 8.59
C THR A 148 2.01 -22.43 9.89
N ASN A 149 2.46 -22.96 11.02
CA ASN A 149 2.16 -22.45 12.35
C ASN A 149 3.43 -21.89 12.99
N HIS A 150 3.28 -21.12 14.06
CA HIS A 150 4.40 -20.61 14.84
C HIS A 150 4.18 -20.95 16.33
N PRO A 151 5.20 -21.40 17.08
CA PRO A 151 5.03 -21.82 18.48
C PRO A 151 4.45 -20.74 19.39
N LEU A 152 4.83 -19.48 19.14
CA LEU A 152 4.31 -18.30 19.86
C LEU A 152 2.94 -17.80 19.34
N CYS A 153 2.31 -18.55 18.44
CA CYS A 153 1.11 -18.14 17.72
C CYS A 153 0.08 -19.27 17.73
N GLN A 154 -0.33 -19.65 18.95
CA GLN A 154 -1.32 -20.71 19.17
C GLN A 154 -2.73 -20.21 18.86
N GLU A 155 -3.01 -18.96 19.24
CA GLU A 155 -4.26 -18.26 18.99
C GLU A 155 -3.99 -16.93 18.27
N ALA A 156 -5.03 -16.38 17.62
CA ALA A 156 -4.95 -15.05 17.03
C ALA A 156 -5.19 -13.99 18.10
N ASP A 157 -4.37 -12.94 18.13
CA ASP A 157 -4.47 -11.81 19.08
C ASP A 157 -4.90 -10.50 18.40
N VAL A 158 -5.11 -10.54 17.07
CA VAL A 158 -5.47 -9.38 16.25
C VAL A 158 -6.93 -9.00 16.36
N LEU A 159 -7.20 -7.71 16.15
CA LEU A 159 -8.51 -7.18 15.84
C LEU A 159 -8.79 -7.33 14.34
N GLU A 160 -10.08 -7.35 13.98
CA GLU A 160 -10.52 -7.44 12.59
C GLU A 160 -11.32 -6.21 12.16
N SER A 161 -11.08 -5.75 10.93
CA SER A 161 -11.91 -4.77 10.21
C SER A 161 -12.07 -5.20 8.75
N ARG A 162 -12.82 -4.41 7.98
CA ARG A 162 -13.11 -4.64 6.57
C ARG A 162 -12.75 -3.45 5.72
N ILE A 163 -12.50 -3.73 4.44
CA ILE A 163 -12.21 -2.71 3.43
C ILE A 163 -13.53 -2.06 3.01
N ARG A 164 -13.60 -0.73 3.08
CA ARG A 164 -14.69 0.08 2.50
C ARG A 164 -14.37 0.51 1.08
N THR A 165 -13.21 1.15 0.92
CA THR A 165 -12.77 1.74 -0.36
C THR A 165 -11.27 1.54 -0.51
N ILE A 166 -10.82 1.26 -1.73
CA ILE A 166 -9.39 1.23 -2.09
C ILE A 166 -9.15 2.36 -3.08
N ILE A 167 -8.16 3.20 -2.81
CA ILE A 167 -7.76 4.31 -3.66
C ILE A 167 -6.37 3.98 -4.20
N VAL A 168 -6.26 3.84 -5.52
CA VAL A 168 -5.02 3.49 -6.20
C VAL A 168 -4.58 4.66 -7.06
N ASP A 169 -3.29 4.98 -7.01
CA ASP A 169 -2.68 5.93 -7.94
C ASP A 169 -2.73 5.38 -9.37
N ASN A 170 -3.48 6.04 -10.26
CA ASN A 170 -3.62 5.61 -11.65
C ASN A 170 -2.27 5.65 -12.40
N ASP A 171 -1.32 6.47 -11.95
CA ASP A 171 0.00 6.56 -12.58
C ASP A 171 0.78 5.26 -12.47
N PHE A 172 0.49 4.43 -11.46
CA PHE A 172 1.06 3.08 -11.38
C PHE A 172 0.71 2.23 -12.61
N ILE A 173 -0.54 2.31 -13.08
CA ILE A 173 -0.99 1.57 -14.27
C ILE A 173 -0.59 2.31 -15.54
N SER A 174 -0.86 3.61 -15.62
CA SER A 174 -0.64 4.40 -16.84
C SER A 174 0.84 4.42 -17.25
N LYS A 175 1.76 4.36 -16.28
CA LYS A 175 3.21 4.31 -16.50
C LYS A 175 3.78 2.88 -16.49
N ASN A 176 2.92 1.86 -16.65
CA ASN A 176 3.27 0.45 -16.67
C ASN A 176 4.19 0.06 -15.49
N CYS A 177 3.92 0.52 -14.27
CA CYS A 177 4.66 0.21 -13.02
C CYS A 177 6.19 0.35 -13.04
N THR A 178 6.76 0.98 -14.08
CA THR A 178 8.22 1.16 -14.23
C THR A 178 8.71 2.55 -13.83
N LYS A 179 7.80 3.43 -13.42
CA LYS A 179 8.06 4.83 -13.11
C LYS A 179 7.64 5.22 -11.69
N GLY A 180 7.61 4.25 -10.79
CA GLY A 180 7.18 4.48 -9.42
C GLY A 180 5.67 4.39 -9.25
N HIS A 181 5.14 5.15 -8.29
CA HIS A 181 3.70 5.26 -7.96
C HIS A 181 3.09 3.99 -7.35
N ASP A 182 3.91 3.10 -6.79
CA ASP A 182 3.40 1.87 -6.16
C ASP A 182 2.88 2.12 -4.74
N TRP A 183 1.85 2.95 -4.60
CA TRP A 183 1.20 3.27 -3.34
C TRP A 183 -0.33 3.34 -3.49
N ALA A 184 -1.03 3.08 -2.39
CA ALA A 184 -2.48 3.10 -2.33
C ALA A 184 -2.95 3.40 -0.91
N ILE A 185 -4.18 3.89 -0.80
CA ILE A 185 -4.90 4.07 0.45
C ILE A 185 -6.02 3.05 0.54
N ILE A 186 -6.21 2.46 1.71
CA ILE A 186 -7.42 1.69 2.05
C ILE A 186 -8.19 2.47 3.10
N GLU A 187 -9.45 2.75 2.83
CA GLU A 187 -10.42 3.21 3.81
C GLU A 187 -11.08 2.00 4.49
N VAL A 188 -11.16 1.99 5.82
CA VAL A 188 -11.79 0.92 6.59
C VAL A 188 -13.28 1.16 6.83
N GLU A 189 -14.06 0.09 6.98
CA GLU A 189 -15.50 0.20 7.26
C GLU A 189 -15.79 0.83 8.62
N GLN A 190 -14.99 0.50 9.63
CA GLN A 190 -15.10 0.99 11.01
C GLN A 190 -13.79 1.62 11.45
N PRO A 191 -13.81 2.80 12.10
CA PRO A 191 -12.60 3.47 12.52
C PRO A 191 -11.77 2.63 13.48
N PHE A 192 -10.46 2.74 13.37
CA PHE A 192 -9.53 2.28 14.39
C PHE A 192 -9.74 3.07 15.67
N ILE A 193 -9.97 2.35 16.77
CA ILE A 193 -9.98 2.93 18.11
C ILE A 193 -8.55 2.86 18.64
N PHE A 194 -7.91 4.02 18.79
CA PHE A 194 -6.54 4.08 19.24
C PHE A 194 -6.40 3.66 20.71
N THR A 195 -5.43 2.79 20.95
CA THR A 195 -5.09 2.17 22.24
C THR A 195 -3.58 1.97 22.29
N ASP A 196 -3.04 1.29 23.30
CA ASP A 196 -1.60 1.01 23.33
C ASP A 196 -1.14 0.00 22.26
N ARG A 197 -2.06 -0.86 21.80
CA ARG A 197 -1.78 -1.82 20.72
C ARG A 197 -2.20 -1.36 19.33
N VAL A 198 -2.97 -0.27 19.23
CA VAL A 198 -3.46 0.28 17.95
C VAL A 198 -3.14 1.75 17.89
N ARG A 199 -2.17 2.15 17.07
CA ARG A 199 -1.77 3.55 16.91
C ARG A 199 -1.40 3.86 15.46
N PRO A 200 -1.49 5.13 15.04
CA PRO A 200 -0.99 5.54 13.75
C PRO A 200 0.55 5.67 13.76
N ILE A 201 1.19 5.39 12.63
CA ILE A 201 2.61 5.75 12.41
C ILE A 201 2.71 7.20 11.93
N CYS A 202 3.82 7.89 12.21
CA CYS A 202 4.03 9.23 11.66
C CYS A 202 4.33 9.16 10.16
N LEU A 203 3.79 10.12 9.41
CA LEU A 203 4.26 10.40 8.06
C LEU A 203 5.58 11.20 8.11
N PRO A 204 6.46 11.06 7.11
CA PRO A 204 7.74 11.75 7.09
C PRO A 204 7.57 13.23 6.74
N LEU A 205 8.62 14.01 7.02
CA LEU A 205 8.78 15.34 6.44
C LEU A 205 9.27 15.23 5.00
N LYS A 206 9.00 16.27 4.20
CA LYS A 206 9.48 16.33 2.82
C LYS A 206 11.00 16.33 2.76
N ASN A 207 11.59 15.41 1.98
CA ASN A 207 13.04 15.21 1.86
C ASN A 207 13.73 14.86 3.20
N GLU A 208 13.02 14.18 4.10
CA GLU A 208 13.61 13.68 5.33
C GLU A 208 14.83 12.78 5.05
N LYS A 209 15.88 12.96 5.83
CA LYS A 209 17.10 12.15 5.71
C LYS A 209 16.80 10.75 6.23
N LEU A 210 17.12 9.76 5.41
CA LEU A 210 16.98 8.35 5.77
C LEU A 210 18.15 7.88 6.62
N GLN A 211 17.87 7.01 7.60
CA GLN A 211 18.89 6.28 8.35
C GLN A 211 19.55 5.17 7.49
N ASP A 212 20.76 4.77 7.87
CA ASP A 212 21.52 3.74 7.15
C ASP A 212 20.90 2.34 7.27
N ILE A 213 20.24 2.07 8.40
CA ILE A 213 19.51 0.84 8.67
C ILE A 213 18.06 1.24 8.93
N LEU A 214 17.15 0.64 8.18
CA LEU A 214 15.71 0.85 8.32
C LEU A 214 15.05 -0.47 8.67
N MET A 215 13.97 -0.38 9.44
CA MET A 215 13.24 -1.55 9.90
C MET A 215 11.99 -1.75 9.04
N ILE A 216 11.72 -3.00 8.66
CA ILE A 216 10.46 -3.41 8.06
C ILE A 216 9.86 -4.48 8.97
N PHE A 217 8.55 -4.49 9.08
CA PHE A 217 7.81 -5.56 9.75
C PHE A 217 6.87 -6.24 8.77
N GLY A 218 6.59 -7.52 8.98
CA GLY A 218 5.69 -8.25 8.09
C GLY A 218 5.38 -9.68 8.51
N TRP A 219 4.48 -10.29 7.75
CA TRP A 219 4.09 -11.71 7.88
C TRP A 219 4.43 -12.51 6.62
N GLY A 220 5.26 -11.95 5.75
CA GLY A 220 5.74 -12.61 4.56
C GLY A 220 6.70 -13.75 4.85
N ARG A 221 7.27 -14.27 3.78
CA ARG A 221 8.25 -15.34 3.84
C ARG A 221 9.61 -14.79 4.25
N LYS A 222 10.38 -15.53 5.05
CA LYS A 222 11.77 -15.18 5.34
C LYS A 222 12.69 -15.36 4.12
N ASN A 223 12.33 -16.32 3.25
CA ASN A 223 12.97 -16.59 1.97
C ASN A 223 12.02 -17.38 1.04
N VAL A 224 12.40 -17.59 -0.22
CA VAL A 224 11.56 -18.27 -1.22
C VAL A 224 11.15 -19.70 -0.84
N PHE A 225 11.97 -20.44 -0.09
CA PHE A 225 11.71 -21.83 0.31
C PHE A 225 10.88 -21.94 1.59
N SER A 226 10.72 -20.84 2.33
CA SER A 226 9.86 -20.77 3.51
C SER A 226 8.41 -20.43 3.16
N SER A 227 7.51 -20.67 4.10
CA SER A 227 6.12 -20.17 4.06
C SER A 227 5.98 -18.93 4.93
N GLY A 228 4.97 -18.10 4.64
CA GLY A 228 4.63 -16.97 5.50
C GLY A 228 4.26 -17.45 6.90
N SER A 229 4.74 -16.73 7.91
CA SER A 229 4.46 -17.00 9.32
C SER A 229 3.15 -16.33 9.76
N PRO A 230 2.33 -16.94 10.63
CA PRO A 230 1.21 -16.24 11.26
C PRO A 230 1.67 -15.21 12.31
N LEU A 231 2.92 -15.28 12.76
CA LEU A 231 3.54 -14.30 13.64
C LEU A 231 4.31 -13.25 12.84
N ILE A 232 4.14 -11.98 13.18
CA ILE A 232 4.89 -10.85 12.62
C ILE A 232 6.40 -11.04 12.89
N HIS A 233 7.23 -10.57 11.97
CA HIS A 233 8.68 -10.56 12.15
C HIS A 233 9.28 -9.28 11.58
N GLU A 234 10.51 -9.04 12.00
CA GLU A 234 11.27 -7.84 11.73
C GLU A 234 12.35 -8.13 10.69
N ILE A 235 12.62 -7.15 9.85
CA ILE A 235 13.53 -7.24 8.73
C ILE A 235 14.38 -5.97 8.70
N PRO A 236 15.51 -5.94 9.41
CA PRO A 236 16.44 -4.83 9.29
C PRO A 236 17.14 -4.89 7.93
N MET A 237 17.16 -3.78 7.22
CA MET A 237 17.81 -3.67 5.92
C MET A 237 18.70 -2.44 5.85
N LYS A 238 19.75 -2.52 5.03
CA LYS A 238 20.73 -1.46 4.83
C LYS A 238 20.40 -0.63 3.60
N LEU A 239 20.43 0.69 3.74
CA LEU A 239 20.24 1.65 2.66
C LEU A 239 21.36 1.54 1.63
N ASP A 240 20.99 1.47 0.35
CA ASP A 240 21.88 1.62 -0.80
C ASP A 240 21.57 2.94 -1.49
N VAL A 241 22.27 4.00 -1.07
CA VAL A 241 22.09 5.37 -1.58
C VAL A 241 22.31 5.51 -3.08
N ASN A 242 23.02 4.56 -3.70
CA ASN A 242 23.34 4.58 -5.12
C ASN A 242 22.44 3.63 -5.93
N CYS A 243 21.50 2.93 -5.28
CA CYS A 243 20.64 1.92 -5.89
C CYS A 243 21.44 0.95 -6.79
N GLN A 244 22.56 0.41 -6.28
CA GLN A 244 23.45 -0.44 -7.07
C GLN A 244 22.87 -1.84 -7.26
N ALA A 245 22.15 -1.99 -8.37
CA ALA A 245 21.62 -3.25 -8.84
C ALA A 245 22.72 -4.18 -9.37
N SER A 246 22.54 -5.49 -9.16
CA SER A 246 23.36 -6.51 -9.82
C SER A 246 23.12 -6.52 -11.33
N TRP A 247 24.07 -7.03 -12.12
CA TRP A 247 23.93 -7.12 -13.59
C TRP A 247 22.69 -7.89 -14.06
N SER A 248 22.20 -8.85 -13.26
CA SER A 248 21.01 -9.65 -13.57
C SER A 248 19.69 -8.99 -13.14
N ASP A 249 19.75 -7.84 -12.48
CA ASP A 249 18.58 -7.07 -12.06
C ASP A 249 18.25 -6.03 -13.14
N THR A 250 17.20 -6.32 -13.90
CA THR A 250 16.71 -5.47 -14.99
C THR A 250 15.63 -4.48 -14.54
N MET A 251 15.31 -4.43 -13.24
CA MET A 251 14.29 -3.54 -12.70
C MET A 251 14.78 -2.08 -12.65
N PRO A 252 13.90 -1.08 -12.82
CA PRO A 252 14.29 0.32 -12.76
C PRO A 252 14.95 0.69 -11.43
N THR A 253 16.09 1.39 -11.46
CA THR A 253 16.81 1.86 -10.26
C THR A 253 16.85 3.37 -10.12
N LYS A 254 16.63 4.11 -11.20
CA LYS A 254 16.75 5.58 -11.27
C LYS A 254 15.39 6.24 -11.30
N ILE A 255 14.54 5.92 -10.34
CA ILE A 255 13.25 6.57 -10.14
C ILE A 255 13.31 7.32 -8.82
N ASP A 256 12.81 8.56 -8.80
CA ASP A 256 12.92 9.47 -7.66
C ASP A 256 12.11 9.03 -6.42
N ASP A 257 11.10 8.17 -6.62
CA ASP A 257 10.28 7.61 -5.55
C ASP A 257 10.85 6.29 -4.98
N TYR A 258 12.08 5.88 -5.34
CA TYR A 258 12.65 4.65 -4.81
C TYR A 258 13.61 4.87 -3.65
N ILE A 259 13.37 4.14 -2.58
CA ILE A 259 14.36 3.81 -1.56
C ILE A 259 14.88 2.42 -1.87
N CYS A 260 16.19 2.30 -2.09
CA CYS A 260 16.83 1.04 -2.41
C CYS A 260 17.54 0.46 -1.18
N MET A 261 17.29 -0.81 -0.91
CA MET A 261 17.82 -1.50 0.26
C MET A 261 18.46 -2.83 -0.11
N LYS A 262 19.41 -3.25 0.72
CA LYS A 262 20.01 -4.58 0.70
C LYS A 262 19.83 -5.24 2.06
N SER A 263 19.87 -6.56 2.09
CA SER A 263 20.01 -7.27 3.35
C SER A 263 21.32 -6.84 4.06
N LEU A 264 21.36 -6.92 5.39
CA LEU A 264 22.53 -6.47 6.17
C LEU A 264 23.81 -7.23 5.80
N ASP A 265 23.65 -8.51 5.45
CA ASP A 265 24.70 -9.36 4.94
C ASP A 265 24.23 -10.14 3.69
N PRO A 266 24.48 -9.59 2.48
CA PRO A 266 24.01 -10.17 1.23
C PRO A 266 24.74 -11.46 0.82
N LYS A 267 25.78 -11.87 1.55
CA LYS A 267 26.51 -13.11 1.28
C LYS A 267 25.90 -14.31 2.00
N HIS A 268 25.17 -14.08 3.08
CA HIS A 268 24.55 -15.14 3.88
C HIS A 268 23.09 -15.36 3.49
N TYR A 269 22.74 -16.61 3.20
CA TYR A 269 21.40 -16.95 2.74
C TYR A 269 20.32 -16.70 3.80
N ASP A 270 20.62 -16.87 5.08
CA ASP A 270 19.64 -16.74 6.16
C ASP A 270 19.45 -15.31 6.66
N THR A 271 20.19 -14.34 6.11
CA THR A 271 20.02 -12.92 6.44
C THR A 271 18.59 -12.46 6.14
N PRO A 272 17.89 -11.82 7.10
CA PRO A 272 16.57 -11.26 6.88
C PRO A 272 16.50 -10.34 5.66
N ARG A 273 15.42 -10.46 4.90
CA ARG A 273 15.09 -9.64 3.73
C ARG A 273 13.59 -9.72 3.45
N THR A 274 13.07 -8.69 2.81
CA THR A 274 11.67 -8.70 2.34
C THR A 274 11.45 -9.78 1.30
N CYS A 275 10.31 -10.45 1.34
CA CYS A 275 9.95 -11.41 0.31
C CYS A 275 8.43 -11.48 0.09
N TYR A 276 7.97 -12.53 -0.58
CA TYR A 276 6.56 -12.73 -0.89
C TYR A 276 5.69 -12.62 0.37
N GLY A 277 4.75 -11.67 0.32
CA GLY A 277 3.83 -11.36 1.42
C GLY A 277 4.18 -10.09 2.19
N ASP A 278 5.41 -9.57 2.09
CA ASP A 278 5.80 -8.32 2.77
C ASP A 278 5.47 -7.06 1.98
N SER A 279 5.06 -7.21 0.72
CA SER A 279 4.48 -6.15 -0.12
C SER A 279 3.54 -5.26 0.68
N GLY A 280 3.65 -3.94 0.52
CA GLY A 280 2.86 -2.90 1.17
C GLY A 280 3.15 -2.66 2.65
N SER A 281 3.98 -3.48 3.30
CA SER A 281 4.36 -3.22 4.69
C SER A 281 5.19 -1.94 4.80
N GLY A 282 5.09 -1.27 5.95
CA GLY A 282 5.83 -0.03 6.20
C GLY A 282 7.31 -0.29 6.47
N MET A 283 8.14 0.55 5.89
CA MET A 283 9.54 0.73 6.28
C MET A 283 9.62 1.94 7.21
N GLU A 284 10.08 1.70 8.43
CA GLU A 284 10.13 2.70 9.47
C GLU A 284 11.57 3.08 9.85
N GLN A 285 11.71 4.34 10.24
CA GLN A 285 12.85 4.84 10.99
C GLN A 285 12.37 5.38 12.33
N ILE A 286 13.21 5.24 13.35
CA ILE A 286 12.89 5.66 14.72
C ILE A 286 13.89 6.73 15.12
N ASN A 287 13.40 7.89 15.56
CA ASN A 287 14.27 8.98 16.03
C ASN A 287 14.74 8.74 17.49
N ASP A 288 15.58 9.65 17.99
CA ASP A 288 16.14 9.54 19.35
C ASP A 288 15.07 9.59 20.46
N ASP A 289 13.90 10.17 20.17
CA ASP A 289 12.74 10.21 21.07
C ASP A 289 11.85 8.95 20.98
N GLY A 290 12.23 7.96 20.18
CA GLY A 290 11.46 6.72 19.99
C GLY A 290 10.23 6.87 19.09
N ILE A 291 10.13 7.96 18.32
CA ILE A 291 9.03 8.21 17.38
C ILE A 291 9.32 7.50 16.06
N ALA A 292 8.43 6.58 15.68
CA ALA A 292 8.50 5.89 14.41
C ALA A 292 7.81 6.66 13.27
N THR A 293 8.51 6.74 12.14
CA THR A 293 8.06 7.39 10.91
C THR A 293 8.10 6.41 9.74
N VAL A 294 7.03 6.31 8.96
CA VAL A 294 6.98 5.44 7.76
C VAL A 294 7.62 6.17 6.57
N VAL A 295 8.87 5.85 6.27
CA VAL A 295 9.61 6.48 5.18
C VAL A 295 9.42 5.79 3.83
N GLY A 296 9.07 4.50 3.86
CA GLY A 296 8.91 3.68 2.66
C GLY A 296 7.77 2.67 2.74
N ILE A 297 7.31 2.21 1.58
CA ILE A 297 6.33 1.13 1.42
C ILE A 297 6.98 0.00 0.63
N THR A 298 6.94 -1.24 1.12
CA THR A 298 7.51 -2.39 0.40
C THR A 298 6.86 -2.57 -0.97
N SER A 299 7.62 -2.30 -2.03
CA SER A 299 7.09 -2.30 -3.40
C SER A 299 7.45 -3.60 -4.11
N TYR A 300 8.71 -3.78 -4.52
CA TYR A 300 9.12 -4.98 -5.24
C TYR A 300 10.60 -5.33 -5.04
N GLY A 301 10.91 -6.60 -5.31
CA GLY A 301 12.24 -7.18 -5.28
C GLY A 301 12.42 -8.18 -6.41
N LEU A 302 13.54 -8.90 -6.40
CA LEU A 302 13.82 -9.91 -7.41
C LEU A 302 13.01 -11.18 -7.15
N LYS A 303 12.67 -11.88 -8.24
CA LYS A 303 12.03 -13.19 -8.13
C LYS A 303 12.91 -14.13 -7.30
N GLY A 304 12.30 -14.76 -6.29
CA GLY A 304 12.99 -15.67 -5.38
C GLY A 304 13.69 -14.99 -4.20
N CYS A 305 13.64 -13.66 -4.10
CA CYS A 305 14.17 -12.88 -2.98
C CYS A 305 15.60 -13.33 -2.58
N PRO A 306 16.59 -13.27 -3.48
CA PRO A 306 17.95 -13.71 -3.16
C PRO A 306 18.61 -12.77 -2.14
N PRO A 307 19.54 -13.25 -1.30
CA PRO A 307 20.15 -12.47 -0.23
C PRO A 307 20.82 -11.18 -0.71
N ASN A 308 21.35 -11.18 -1.94
CA ASN A 308 22.04 -10.05 -2.57
C ASN A 308 21.14 -9.17 -3.45
N GLU A 309 19.82 -9.34 -3.40
CA GLU A 309 18.92 -8.49 -4.17
C GLU A 309 18.98 -7.02 -3.75
N LEU A 310 18.63 -6.15 -4.70
CA LEU A 310 18.31 -4.75 -4.43
C LEU A 310 16.78 -4.64 -4.27
N ALA A 311 16.29 -4.62 -3.04
CA ALA A 311 14.88 -4.39 -2.77
C ALA A 311 14.54 -2.90 -2.96
N ARG A 312 13.36 -2.60 -3.51
CA ARG A 312 12.90 -1.23 -3.77
C ARG A 312 11.59 -0.96 -3.03
N PHE A 313 11.53 0.22 -2.44
CA PHE A 313 10.42 0.70 -1.63
C PHE A 313 9.95 2.03 -2.19
N THR A 314 8.64 2.26 -2.16
CA THR A 314 8.05 3.54 -2.56
C THR A 314 8.25 4.56 -1.45
N ARG A 315 8.91 5.68 -1.77
CA ARG A 315 9.28 6.75 -0.87
C ARG A 315 8.05 7.60 -0.52
N VAL A 316 7.65 7.58 0.75
CA VAL A 316 6.38 8.17 1.20
C VAL A 316 6.37 9.69 1.08
N ASP A 317 7.51 10.35 1.29
CA ASP A 317 7.63 11.81 1.25
C ASP A 317 7.29 12.44 -0.12
N ARG A 318 7.29 11.63 -1.20
CA ARG A 318 6.89 12.04 -2.55
C ARG A 318 5.38 12.16 -2.74
N TYR A 319 4.60 11.57 -1.84
CA TYR A 319 3.15 11.44 -1.96
C TYR A 319 2.38 12.11 -0.82
N LEU A 320 3.04 12.91 0.03
CA LEU A 320 2.40 13.58 1.16
C LEU A 320 1.24 14.49 0.73
N ASP A 321 1.44 15.28 -0.32
CA ASP A 321 0.42 16.18 -0.86
C ASP A 321 -0.82 15.39 -1.31
N ASP A 322 -0.61 14.22 -1.94
CA ASP A 322 -1.70 13.34 -2.40
C ASP A 322 -2.39 12.61 -1.25
N ILE A 323 -1.62 12.15 -0.25
CA ILE A 323 -2.15 11.52 0.96
C ILE A 323 -3.04 12.54 1.69
N CYS A 324 -2.59 13.78 1.83
CA CYS A 324 -3.38 14.87 2.40
C CYS A 324 -4.64 15.15 1.58
N GLU A 325 -4.55 15.27 0.25
CA GLU A 325 -5.72 15.46 -0.63
C GLU A 325 -6.77 14.35 -0.47
N ILE A 326 -6.35 13.09 -0.37
CA ILE A 326 -7.26 11.95 -0.28
C ILE A 326 -7.86 11.83 1.11
N THR A 327 -7.03 11.95 2.15
CA THR A 327 -7.36 11.49 3.52
C THR A 327 -7.56 12.62 4.52
N GLY A 328 -7.14 13.84 4.18
CA GLY A 328 -7.03 14.95 5.11
C GLY A 328 -5.82 14.87 6.05
N VAL A 329 -4.96 13.84 5.98
CA VAL A 329 -3.76 13.74 6.83
C VAL A 329 -2.66 14.64 6.30
N CYS A 330 -2.49 15.82 6.91
CA CYS A 330 -1.67 16.91 6.37
C CYS A 330 -0.63 17.47 7.35
N TYR A 331 -0.54 16.92 8.58
CA TYR A 331 0.27 17.51 9.67
C TYR A 331 1.78 17.62 9.42
N THR A 332 2.33 16.93 8.41
CA THR A 332 3.75 17.02 8.01
C THR A 332 4.01 17.94 6.81
N ILE A 333 2.96 18.47 6.19
CA ILE A 333 3.09 19.42 5.08
C ILE A 333 3.31 20.79 5.69
N GLN A 334 4.57 21.23 5.69
CA GLN A 334 4.95 22.60 6.05
C GLN A 334 4.48 23.56 4.96
N ASN A 335 3.19 23.87 4.94
CA ASN A 335 2.56 25.02 4.26
C ASN A 335 1.05 25.15 4.61
N LEU A 336 0.68 24.96 5.88
CA LEU A 336 -0.57 25.51 6.42
C LEU A 336 -0.29 26.81 7.19
N THR A 337 0.56 27.68 6.62
CA THR A 337 0.49 29.11 6.89
C THR A 337 -0.34 29.76 5.79
N LEU A 338 -1.55 30.21 6.18
CA LEU A 338 -2.40 31.22 5.53
C LEU A 338 -3.12 30.79 4.24
N PHE A 339 -4.39 30.41 4.38
CA PHE A 339 -5.50 31.08 3.69
C PHE A 339 -6.74 31.11 4.59
#